data_AF-A0AA96WM33-F1
#
_entry.id   AF-A0AA96WM33-F1
#
_cell.length_a   1.000
_cell.length_b   1.000
_cell.length_c   1.000
_cell.angle_alpha   90.00
_cell.angle_beta   90.00
_cell.angle_gamma   90.00
#
_symmetry.space_group_name_H-M   'P 1'
#
loop_
_entity.id
_entity.type
_entity.pdbx_description
1 polymer ?
#
loop_
_entity_poly.entity_id
_entity_poly.type
_entity_poly.pdbx_seq_one_letter_code
_entity_poly.pdbx_strand_id
1 'polypeptide(L)'
;MVQPEQVSLMAHQHIQVYLDGKEALSDNDVTAVLRLSQHLRVFGLLSAVGYVNQANAQGGEVRGRTVPVWESLLGQLINEQNPPARADLMRRVVEMARNQPSQYMQTWRKSLVLANHWNFWARAYSEA
;
A
#
# COMPACT_ATOMS: atom_id res chain seq x y z
N MET A 1 -13.59 -5.46 17.56
CA MET A 1 -12.89 -4.20 17.87
C MET A 1 -11.52 -4.31 17.24
N VAL A 2 -11.13 -3.37 16.36
CA VAL A 2 -9.78 -3.37 15.79
C VAL A 2 -8.85 -2.78 16.86
N GLN A 3 -7.84 -3.53 17.31
CA GLN A 3 -6.88 -3.05 18.30
C GLN A 3 -5.84 -2.16 17.60
N PRO A 4 -5.71 -0.87 17.96
CA PRO A 4 -4.77 0.05 17.30
C PRO A 4 -3.33 -0.46 17.28
N GLU A 5 -2.90 -1.14 18.33
CA GLU A 5 -1.57 -1.72 18.48
C GLU A 5 -1.31 -2.81 17.43
N GLN A 6 -2.29 -3.70 17.21
CA GLN A 6 -2.19 -4.76 16.20
C GLN A 6 -2.08 -4.17 14.79
N VAL A 7 -2.83 -3.11 14.49
CA VAL A 7 -2.72 -2.44 13.18
C VAL A 7 -1.39 -1.73 13.02
N SER A 8 -0.87 -1.13 14.10
CA SER A 8 0.45 -0.51 14.09
C SER A 8 1.56 -1.53 13.84
N LEU A 9 1.51 -2.70 14.48
CA LEU A 9 2.47 -3.80 14.27
C LEU A 9 2.40 -4.37 12.84
N MET A 10 1.20 -4.54 12.30
CA MET A 10 1.03 -4.95 10.90
C MET A 10 1.59 -3.91 9.92
N ALA A 11 1.34 -2.61 10.17
CA ALA A 11 1.91 -1.54 9.35
C ALA A 11 3.44 -1.49 9.45
N HIS A 12 3.99 -1.71 10.64
CA HIS A 12 5.43 -1.84 10.89
C HIS A 12 6.02 -2.97 10.03
N GLN A 13 5.42 -4.16 10.11
CA GLN A 13 5.84 -5.31 9.31
C GLN A 13 5.79 -5.02 7.82
N HIS A 14 4.74 -4.32 7.34
CA HIS A 14 4.66 -3.95 5.94
C HIS A 14 5.83 -3.06 5.47
N ILE A 15 6.22 -2.09 6.29
CA ILE A 15 7.36 -1.21 6.00
C ILE A 15 8.68 -2.00 6.07
N GLN A 16 8.84 -2.90 7.03
CA GLN A 16 10.02 -3.76 7.14
C GLN A 16 10.18 -4.69 5.93
N VAL A 17 9.10 -5.30 5.45
CA VAL A 17 9.12 -6.11 4.22
C VAL A 17 9.50 -5.27 3.00
N TYR A 18 9.02 -4.01 2.93
CA TYR A 18 9.42 -3.11 1.84
C TYR A 18 10.90 -2.67 1.92
N LEU A 19 11.42 -2.47 3.13
CA LEU A 19 12.83 -2.14 3.34
C LEU A 19 13.77 -3.26 2.88
N ASP A 20 13.35 -4.53 3.03
CA ASP A 20 14.10 -5.70 2.57
C ASP A 20 15.57 -5.69 3.02
N GLY A 21 15.78 -5.39 4.31
CA GLY A 21 17.12 -5.32 4.91
C GLY A 21 17.83 -3.97 4.77
N LYS A 22 17.25 -2.98 4.09
CA LYS A 22 17.73 -1.59 4.15
C LYS A 22 17.52 -1.00 5.54
N GLU A 23 18.46 -0.15 5.96
CA GLU A 23 18.40 0.50 7.28
C GLU A 23 17.34 1.59 7.35
N ALA A 24 17.05 2.26 6.22
CA ALA A 24 16.15 3.39 6.15
C ALA A 24 15.43 3.52 4.80
N LEU A 25 14.33 4.26 4.80
CA LEU A 25 13.58 4.71 3.63
C LEU A 25 14.18 6.03 3.14
N SER A 26 14.30 6.16 1.82
CA SER A 26 14.63 7.45 1.21
C SER A 26 13.44 8.42 1.33
N ASP A 27 13.71 9.72 1.22
CA ASP A 27 12.66 10.76 1.16
C ASP A 27 11.58 10.48 0.10
N ASN A 28 12.00 9.88 -1.02
CA ASN A 28 11.08 9.50 -2.09
C ASN A 28 10.14 8.37 -1.67
N ASP A 29 10.64 7.40 -0.92
CA ASP A 29 9.85 6.27 -0.42
C ASP A 29 8.86 6.75 0.63
N VAL A 30 9.31 7.60 1.57
CA VAL A 30 8.43 8.26 2.56
C VAL A 30 7.34 9.05 1.84
N THR A 31 7.71 9.86 0.85
CA THR A 31 6.76 10.63 0.04
C THR A 31 5.76 9.71 -0.69
N ALA A 32 6.20 8.58 -1.23
CA ALA A 32 5.33 7.62 -1.89
C ALA A 32 4.32 7.00 -0.92
N VAL A 33 4.72 6.66 0.31
CA VAL A 33 3.81 6.18 1.36
C VAL A 33 2.75 7.23 1.69
N LEU A 34 3.17 8.49 1.90
CA LEU A 34 2.24 9.59 2.21
C LEU A 34 1.23 9.80 1.07
N ARG A 35 1.69 9.73 -0.18
CA ARG A 35 0.82 9.81 -1.37
C ARG A 35 -0.16 8.65 -1.46
N LEU A 36 0.26 7.43 -1.12
CA LEU A 36 -0.66 6.28 -1.06
C LEU A 36 -1.79 6.54 -0.06
N SER A 37 -1.45 7.03 1.13
CA SER A 37 -2.42 7.36 2.17
C SER A 37 -3.45 8.39 1.71
N GLN A 38 -2.99 9.45 1.04
CA GLN A 38 -3.86 10.46 0.45
C GLN A 38 -4.73 9.85 -0.67
N HIS A 39 -4.15 9.05 -1.56
CA HIS A 39 -4.86 8.44 -2.68
C HIS A 39 -5.96 7.49 -2.21
N LEU A 40 -5.68 6.65 -1.20
CA LEU A 40 -6.65 5.74 -0.61
C LEU A 40 -7.84 6.48 0.02
N ARG A 41 -7.59 7.66 0.62
CA ARG A 41 -8.62 8.49 1.24
C ARG A 41 -9.52 9.17 0.20
N VAL A 42 -8.94 9.67 -0.89
CA VAL A 42 -9.68 10.46 -1.90
C VAL A 42 -10.30 9.58 -2.98
N PHE A 43 -9.55 8.60 -3.48
CA PHE A 43 -9.92 7.81 -4.67
C PHE A 43 -10.19 6.33 -4.38
N GLY A 44 -9.82 5.85 -3.18
CA GLY A 44 -10.10 4.47 -2.75
C GLY A 44 -9.16 3.41 -3.31
N LEU A 45 -9.41 2.16 -2.87
CA LEU A 45 -8.52 1.02 -3.11
C LEU A 45 -8.43 0.62 -4.59
N LEU A 46 -9.56 0.54 -5.30
CA LEU A 46 -9.58 0.15 -6.71
C LEU A 46 -8.75 1.12 -7.59
N SER A 47 -8.83 2.42 -7.29
CA SER A 47 -8.04 3.44 -7.99
C SER A 47 -6.55 3.31 -7.69
N ALA A 48 -6.16 3.03 -6.44
CA ALA A 48 -4.76 2.84 -6.04
C ALA A 48 -4.11 1.65 -6.77
N VAL A 49 -4.79 0.49 -6.83
CA VAL A 49 -4.26 -0.68 -7.59
C VAL A 49 -4.28 -0.46 -9.10
N GLY A 50 -5.22 0.34 -9.60
CA GLY A 50 -5.25 0.78 -10.99
C GLY A 50 -4.02 1.62 -11.34
N TYR A 51 -3.63 2.56 -10.47
CA TYR A 51 -2.41 3.36 -10.65
C TYR A 51 -1.15 2.49 -10.71
N VAL A 52 -1.07 1.46 -9.87
CA VAL A 52 0.03 0.47 -9.93
C VAL A 52 0.05 -0.25 -11.27
N ASN A 53 -1.10 -0.65 -11.82
CA ASN A 53 -1.17 -1.48 -13.04
C ASN A 53 -1.14 -0.74 -14.39
N GLN A 54 -1.36 0.57 -14.44
CA GLN A 54 -1.39 1.31 -15.72
C GLN A 54 -0.06 1.21 -16.51
N ALA A 55 0.01 0.41 -17.58
CA ALA A 55 1.26 0.18 -18.29
C ALA A 55 1.74 1.35 -19.19
N ASN A 56 0.86 2.26 -19.64
CA ASN A 56 1.18 3.15 -20.78
C ASN A 56 0.67 4.59 -20.63
N ALA A 57 1.37 5.50 -19.95
CA ALA A 57 1.11 6.92 -20.25
C ALA A 57 2.30 7.84 -20.03
N GLN A 58 3.03 7.71 -18.92
CA GLN A 58 4.19 8.56 -18.65
C GLN A 58 5.19 7.77 -17.80
N GLY A 59 6.20 7.19 -18.46
CA GLY A 59 7.43 6.84 -17.78
C GLY A 59 8.01 8.10 -17.15
N GLY A 60 8.34 8.06 -15.88
CA GLY A 60 8.81 9.23 -15.14
C GLY A 60 9.40 8.82 -13.80
N GLU A 61 10.43 9.53 -13.39
CA GLU A 61 11.20 9.29 -12.16
C GLU A 61 10.29 9.15 -10.92
N VAL A 62 9.25 9.99 -10.85
CA VAL A 62 8.22 9.95 -9.79
C VAL A 62 7.52 8.60 -9.73
N ARG A 63 7.16 8.04 -10.89
CA ARG A 63 6.44 6.76 -10.95
C ARG A 63 7.34 5.58 -10.63
N GLY A 64 8.58 5.61 -11.12
CA GLY A 64 9.60 4.60 -10.82
C GLY A 64 9.85 4.47 -9.31
N ARG A 65 9.70 5.57 -8.57
CA ARG A 65 9.81 5.60 -7.10
C ARG A 65 8.50 5.22 -6.39
N THR A 66 7.35 5.66 -6.92
CA THR A 66 6.04 5.48 -6.26
C THR A 66 5.53 4.04 -6.37
N VAL A 67 5.62 3.43 -7.55
CA VAL A 67 4.99 2.13 -7.84
C VAL A 67 5.56 1.00 -6.96
N PRO A 68 6.88 0.85 -6.73
CA PRO A 68 7.40 -0.23 -5.90
C PRO A 68 6.87 -0.20 -4.46
N VAL A 69 6.79 1.00 -3.86
CA VAL A 69 6.22 1.20 -2.52
C VAL A 69 4.74 0.79 -2.51
N TRP A 70 3.96 1.29 -3.48
CA TRP A 70 2.52 1.03 -3.53
C TRP A 70 2.22 -0.43 -3.79
N GLU A 71 2.95 -1.07 -4.71
CA GLU A 71 2.83 -2.48 -5.01
C GLU A 71 3.07 -3.33 -3.77
N SER A 72 4.16 -3.08 -3.03
CA SER A 72 4.46 -3.81 -1.80
C SER A 72 3.37 -3.64 -0.75
N LEU A 73 3.01 -2.39 -0.40
CA LEU A 73 2.03 -2.14 0.67
C LEU A 73 0.62 -2.63 0.33
N LEU A 74 0.18 -2.46 -0.92
CA LEU A 74 -1.11 -2.93 -1.39
C LEU A 74 -1.12 -4.46 -1.53
N GLY A 75 -0.03 -5.07 -1.98
CA GLY A 75 0.11 -6.53 -2.04
C GLY A 75 -0.08 -7.16 -0.65
N GLN A 76 0.64 -6.65 0.34
CA GLN A 76 0.56 -7.12 1.73
C GLN A 76 -0.81 -6.86 2.37
N LEU A 77 -1.48 -5.75 2.02
CA LEU A 77 -2.87 -5.50 2.43
C LEU A 77 -3.85 -6.58 1.92
N ILE A 78 -3.66 -7.06 0.68
CA ILE A 78 -4.54 -8.05 0.06
C ILE A 78 -4.25 -9.47 0.58
N ASN A 79 -2.97 -9.83 0.68
CA ASN A 79 -2.54 -11.09 1.26
C ASN A 79 -1.12 -10.91 1.81
N GLU A 80 -1.00 -10.97 3.12
CA GLU A 80 0.26 -10.72 3.82
C GLU A 80 1.25 -11.88 3.66
N GLN A 81 0.76 -13.13 3.64
CA GLN A 81 1.61 -14.32 3.54
C GLN A 81 2.06 -14.60 2.10
N ASN A 82 1.22 -14.26 1.12
CA ASN A 82 1.51 -14.42 -0.30
C ASN A 82 0.97 -13.22 -1.10
N PRO A 83 1.67 -12.07 -1.03
CA PRO A 83 1.30 -10.87 -1.77
C PRO A 83 1.18 -11.17 -3.27
N PRO A 84 0.07 -10.79 -3.93
CA PRO A 84 -0.05 -10.99 -5.36
C PRO A 84 0.98 -10.14 -6.10
N ALA A 85 1.53 -10.70 -7.19
CA ALA A 85 2.33 -9.92 -8.12
C ALA A 85 1.53 -8.76 -8.71
N ARG A 86 2.21 -7.70 -9.16
CA ARG A 86 1.63 -6.50 -9.77
C ARG A 86 0.40 -6.77 -10.66
N ALA A 87 0.56 -7.64 -11.65
CA ALA A 87 -0.46 -7.95 -12.65
C ALA A 87 -1.72 -8.59 -12.04
N ASP A 88 -1.55 -9.37 -10.97
CA ASP A 88 -2.65 -10.04 -10.28
C ASP A 88 -3.32 -9.16 -9.22
N LEU A 89 -2.63 -8.12 -8.73
CA LEU A 89 -3.15 -7.23 -7.70
C LEU A 89 -4.45 -6.55 -8.14
N MET A 90 -4.48 -5.96 -9.34
CA MET A 90 -5.70 -5.34 -9.87
C MET A 90 -6.80 -6.37 -10.10
N ARG A 91 -6.45 -7.52 -10.69
CA ARG A 91 -7.42 -8.59 -10.96
C ARG A 91 -8.10 -9.05 -9.66
N ARG A 92 -7.34 -9.33 -8.60
CA ARG A 92 -7.87 -9.74 -7.30
C ARG A 92 -8.76 -8.69 -6.66
N VAL A 93 -8.39 -7.41 -6.72
CA VAL A 93 -9.23 -6.34 -6.16
C VAL A 93 -10.52 -6.14 -6.96
N VAL A 94 -10.47 -6.26 -8.29
CA VAL A 94 -11.66 -6.23 -9.15
C VAL A 94 -12.59 -7.42 -8.85
N GLU A 95 -12.04 -8.63 -8.74
CA GLU A 95 -12.78 -9.83 -8.37
C GLU A 95 -13.43 -9.68 -6.99
N MET A 96 -12.68 -9.15 -6.01
CA MET A 96 -13.19 -8.88 -4.66
C MET A 96 -14.34 -7.85 -4.70
N ALA A 97 -14.19 -6.76 -5.46
CA ALA A 97 -15.22 -5.73 -5.57
C ALA A 97 -16.51 -6.25 -6.22
N ARG A 98 -16.40 -7.14 -7.21
CA ARG A 98 -17.54 -7.70 -7.95
C ARG A 98 -18.24 -8.84 -7.20
N ASN A 99 -17.45 -9.78 -6.69
CA ASN A 99 -17.97 -11.06 -6.18
C ASN A 99 -18.07 -11.09 -4.66
N GLN A 100 -17.32 -10.24 -3.96
CA GLN A 100 -17.22 -10.22 -2.49
C GLN A 100 -17.27 -8.77 -1.94
N PRO A 101 -18.35 -8.01 -2.23
CA PRO A 101 -18.42 -6.58 -1.93
C PRO A 101 -18.23 -6.27 -0.43
N SER A 102 -18.73 -7.13 0.45
CA SER A 102 -18.51 -7.01 1.91
C SER A 102 -17.03 -7.14 2.29
N GLN A 103 -16.30 -8.05 1.65
CA GLN A 103 -14.86 -8.20 1.87
C GLN A 103 -14.11 -7.00 1.30
N TYR A 104 -14.46 -6.54 0.10
CA TYR A 104 -13.88 -5.33 -0.49
C TYR A 104 -14.02 -4.12 0.44
N MET A 105 -15.23 -3.89 0.97
CA MET A 105 -15.49 -2.79 1.89
C MET A 105 -14.68 -2.90 3.19
N GLN A 106 -14.51 -4.11 3.73
CA GLN A 106 -13.67 -4.35 4.91
C GLN A 106 -12.19 -4.07 4.60
N THR A 107 -11.69 -4.57 3.47
CA THR A 107 -10.32 -4.34 3.02
C THR A 107 -10.04 -2.86 2.79
N TRP A 108 -10.98 -2.14 2.15
CA TRP A 108 -10.86 -0.69 1.98
C TRP A 108 -10.85 0.05 3.32
N ARG A 109 -11.76 -0.27 4.25
CA ARG A 109 -11.73 0.36 5.60
C ARG A 109 -10.43 0.05 6.33
N LYS A 110 -9.95 -1.19 6.25
CA LYS A 110 -8.66 -1.61 6.83
C LYS A 110 -7.51 -0.79 6.23
N SER A 111 -7.51 -0.54 4.92
CA SER A 111 -6.47 0.25 4.26
C SER A 111 -6.44 1.69 4.74
N LEU A 112 -7.60 2.30 5.03
CA LEU A 112 -7.67 3.66 5.56
C LEU A 112 -7.07 3.79 6.96
N VAL A 113 -7.27 2.78 7.82
CA VAL A 113 -6.65 2.75 9.16
C VAL A 113 -5.15 2.48 9.04
N LEU A 114 -4.77 1.44 8.28
CA LEU A 114 -3.37 1.09 8.03
C LEU A 114 -2.57 2.26 7.47
N ALA A 115 -3.14 3.04 6.55
CA ALA A 115 -2.46 4.14 5.91
C ALA A 115 -1.94 5.20 6.90
N ASN A 116 -2.62 5.41 8.03
CA ASN A 116 -2.12 6.32 9.06
C ASN A 116 -0.89 5.74 9.77
N HIS A 117 -0.88 4.43 10.03
CA HIS A 117 0.26 3.76 10.66
C HIS A 117 1.43 3.59 9.67
N TRP A 118 1.17 3.36 8.38
CA TRP A 118 2.23 3.41 7.36
C TRP A 118 2.90 4.78 7.33
N ASN A 119 2.13 5.87 7.41
CA ASN A 119 2.70 7.21 7.46
C ASN A 119 3.56 7.45 8.71
N PHE A 120 3.20 6.86 9.85
CA PHE A 120 4.00 6.93 11.08
C PHE A 120 5.32 6.18 10.90
N TRP A 121 5.25 4.91 10.53
CA TRP A 121 6.44 4.07 10.40
C TRP A 121 7.35 4.50 9.26
N ALA A 122 6.80 5.00 8.15
CA ALA A 122 7.61 5.53 7.08
C ALA A 122 8.48 6.72 7.53
N ARG A 123 7.94 7.60 8.39
CA ARG A 123 8.73 8.68 8.99
C ARG A 123 9.70 8.19 10.06
N ALA A 124 9.32 7.18 10.83
CA ALA A 124 10.19 6.60 11.85
C ALA A 124 11.42 5.90 11.24
N TYR A 125 11.28 5.38 10.02
CA TYR A 125 12.36 4.76 9.24
C TYR A 125 12.95 5.69 8.17
N SER A 126 12.66 6.99 8.17
CA SER A 126 13.30 7.89 7.20
C SER A 126 14.78 8.03 7.51
N GLU A 127 15.60 8.23 6.47
CA GLU A 127 16.97 8.71 6.64
C GLU A 127 16.97 10.00 7.47
N ALA A 128 17.95 10.14 8.37
CA ALA A 128 18.12 11.29 9.27
C ALA A 128 18.89 12.43 8.60
#